data_AF-A0A9P1GI10-F1
#
_entry.id   AF-A0A9P1GI10-F1
#
_cell.length_a   1.000
_cell.length_b   1.000
_cell.length_c   1.000
_cell.angle_alpha   90.00
_cell.angle_beta   90.00
_cell.angle_gamma   90.00
#
_symmetry.space_group_name_H-M   'P 1'
#
loop_
_entity.id
_entity.type
_entity.pdbx_description
1 polymer ?
#
loop_
_entity_poly.entity_id
_entity_poly.type
_entity_poly.pdbx_seq_one_letter_code
_entity_poly.pdbx_strand_id
1 'polypeptide(L)'
;EQLAYTYSDIFAKLFHSIYLVSSRRRRNLLLLEQLRAGSQLAASDLQRMISFANVPIFCVNKELRIEEWNQKIEQLTGVSKADALNRFLPEFYSKQSTNWWNDAGRLLQDT
;
A
#
# COMPACT_ATOMS: atom_id res chain seq x y z
N GLU A 1 13.38 27.71 -56.78
CA GLU A 1 12.72 28.48 -55.71
C GLU A 1 11.61 27.70 -55.02
N GLN A 2 10.59 27.21 -55.73
CA GLN A 2 9.51 26.39 -55.14
C GLN A 2 10.01 25.14 -54.38
N LEU A 3 10.98 24.40 -54.93
CA LEU A 3 11.57 23.24 -54.25
C LEU A 3 12.13 23.59 -52.86
N ALA A 4 12.84 24.71 -52.73
CA ALA A 4 13.41 25.13 -51.45
C ALA A 4 12.33 25.45 -50.41
N TYR A 5 11.22 26.08 -50.82
CA TYR A 5 10.08 26.35 -49.93
C TYR A 5 9.37 25.07 -49.49
N THR A 6 9.12 24.14 -50.41
CA THR A 6 8.49 22.85 -50.09
C THR A 6 9.35 22.02 -49.13
N TYR A 7 10.67 22.00 -49.32
CA TYR A 7 11.58 21.36 -48.38
C TYR A 7 11.52 22.02 -47.00
N SER A 8 11.60 23.35 -46.95
CA SER A 8 11.55 24.10 -45.68
C SER A 8 10.26 23.82 -44.88
N ASP A 9 9.11 23.75 -45.55
CA ASP A 9 7.82 23.46 -44.91
C ASP A 9 7.75 22.04 -44.34
N ILE A 10 8.18 21.03 -45.11
CA ILE A 10 8.23 19.63 -44.67
C ILE A 10 9.16 19.48 -43.46
N PHE A 11 10.35 20.10 -43.50
CA PHE A 11 11.29 20.07 -42.38
C PHE A 11 10.72 20.71 -41.12
N ALA A 12 10.09 21.88 -41.24
CA ALA A 12 9.45 22.55 -40.11
C ALA A 12 8.36 21.66 -39.49
N LYS A 13 7.53 21.01 -40.32
CA LYS A 13 6.49 20.08 -39.85
C LYS A 13 7.05 18.86 -39.14
N LEU A 14 8.13 18.26 -39.67
CA LEU A 14 8.78 17.11 -39.05
C LEU A 14 9.43 17.46 -37.71
N PHE A 15 10.18 18.57 -37.65
CA PHE A 15 10.77 19.06 -36.42
C PHE A 15 9.72 19.36 -35.36
N HIS A 16 8.66 20.06 -35.75
CA HIS A 16 7.56 20.38 -34.87
C HIS A 16 6.88 19.11 -34.33
N SER A 17 6.60 18.14 -35.18
CA SER A 17 5.98 16.87 -34.77
C SER A 17 6.88 16.07 -33.82
N ILE A 18 8.18 15.92 -34.13
CA ILE A 18 9.15 15.24 -33.27
C ILE A 18 9.26 15.94 -31.92
N TYR A 19 9.34 17.27 -31.92
CA TYR A 19 9.36 18.08 -30.70
C TYR A 19 8.08 17.89 -29.88
N LEU A 20 6.91 17.98 -30.51
CA LEU A 20 5.64 17.77 -29.83
C LEU A 20 5.53 16.37 -29.22
N VAL A 21 5.86 15.33 -29.99
CA VAL A 21 5.80 13.95 -29.52
C VAL A 21 6.78 13.72 -28.35
N SER A 22 8.02 14.21 -28.45
CA SER A 22 8.99 14.11 -27.35
C SER A 22 8.53 14.87 -26.10
N SER A 23 7.94 16.06 -26.25
CA SER A 23 7.39 16.84 -25.13
C SER A 23 6.20 16.15 -24.46
N ARG A 24 5.34 15.48 -25.25
CA ARG A 24 4.20 14.70 -24.74
C ARG A 24 4.69 13.45 -24.02
N ARG A 25 5.66 12.73 -24.59
CA ARG A 25 6.26 11.56 -23.95
C ARG A 25 6.88 11.92 -22.60
N ARG A 26 7.65 13.00 -22.51
CA ARG A 26 8.21 13.49 -21.24
C ARG A 26 7.13 13.79 -20.21
N ARG A 27 6.07 14.52 -20.58
CA ARG A 27 4.95 14.81 -19.67
C ARG A 27 4.19 13.56 -19.23
N ASN A 28 3.94 12.64 -20.16
CA ASN A 28 3.27 11.37 -19.83
C ASN A 28 4.10 10.52 -18.88
N LEU A 29 5.43 10.48 -19.03
CA LEU A 29 6.30 9.77 -18.10
C LEU A 29 6.26 10.39 -16.71
N LEU A 30 6.40 11.71 -16.60
CA LEU A 30 6.33 12.40 -15.32
C LEU A 30 4.96 12.21 -14.63
N LEU A 31 3.87 12.28 -15.40
CA LEU A 31 2.53 12.04 -14.87
C LEU A 31 2.38 10.60 -14.35
N LEU A 32 2.86 9.60 -15.10
CA LEU A 32 2.83 8.21 -14.66
C LEU A 32 3.63 7.97 -13.38
N GLU A 33 4.80 8.60 -13.25
CA GLU A 33 5.59 8.52 -12.02
C GLU A 33 4.88 9.18 -10.84
N GLN A 34 4.27 10.36 -11.04
CA GLN A 34 3.50 11.04 -9.98
C GLN A 34 2.29 10.21 -9.54
N LEU A 35 1.53 9.65 -10.49
CA LEU A 35 0.39 8.78 -10.19
C LEU A 35 0.83 7.53 -9.43
N ARG A 36 1.97 6.93 -9.81
CA ARG A 36 2.54 5.78 -9.09
C ARG A 36 2.99 6.15 -7.68
N ALA A 37 3.72 7.25 -7.52
CA ALA A 37 4.18 7.72 -6.22
C ALA A 37 3.01 8.03 -5.29
N GLY A 38 1.98 8.75 -5.77
CA GLY A 38 0.77 9.03 -5.01
C GLY A 38 0.03 7.76 -4.58
N SER A 39 -0.09 6.77 -5.48
CA SER A 39 -0.70 5.48 -5.16
C SER A 39 0.10 4.69 -4.11
N GLN A 40 1.44 4.67 -4.24
CA GLN A 40 2.31 4.00 -3.27
C GLN A 40 2.25 4.66 -1.88
N LEU A 41 2.24 5.99 -1.82
CA LEU A 41 2.08 6.72 -0.56
C LEU A 41 0.74 6.39 0.10
N ALA A 42 -0.35 6.47 -0.66
CA ALA A 42 -1.67 6.13 -0.15
C ALA A 42 -1.74 4.68 0.37
N ALA A 43 -1.17 3.72 -0.37
CA ALA A 43 -1.11 2.33 0.07
C ALA A 43 -0.28 2.16 1.36
N SER A 44 0.86 2.86 1.47
CA SER A 44 1.71 2.82 2.65
C SER A 44 1.01 3.43 3.87
N ASP A 45 0.30 4.53 3.69
CA ASP A 45 -0.47 5.19 4.75
C ASP A 45 -1.60 4.29 5.25
N LEU A 46 -2.33 3.63 4.35
CA LEU A 46 -3.35 2.65 4.72
C LEU A 46 -2.75 1.47 5.51
N GLN A 47 -1.61 0.92 5.08
CA GLN A 47 -0.92 -0.14 5.82
C GLN A 47 -0.48 0.32 7.21
N ARG A 48 -0.02 1.56 7.34
CA ARG A 48 0.34 2.16 8.63
C ARG A 48 -0.90 2.29 9.52
N MET A 49 -2.02 2.78 8.99
CA MET A 49 -3.26 2.91 9.77
C MET A 49 -3.72 1.57 10.34
N ILE A 50 -3.66 0.49 9.56
CA ILE A 50 -3.99 -0.87 10.04
C ILE A 50 -3.01 -1.31 11.13
N SER A 51 -1.71 -1.10 10.89
CA SER A 51 -0.64 -1.56 11.79
C SER A 51 -0.73 -0.90 13.18
N PHE A 52 -1.06 0.39 13.22
CA PHE A 52 -1.10 1.22 14.43
C PHE A 52 -2.51 1.48 14.97
N ALA A 53 -3.53 0.80 14.44
CA ALA A 53 -4.88 0.92 14.99
C ALA A 53 -4.91 0.46 16.46
N ASN A 54 -5.59 1.23 17.32
CA ASN A 54 -5.71 0.94 18.76
C ASN A 54 -6.60 -0.27 19.09
N VAL A 55 -7.13 -0.95 18.07
CA VAL A 55 -7.97 -2.15 18.18
C VAL A 55 -7.20 -3.37 17.66
N PRO A 56 -7.38 -4.57 18.23
CA PRO A 56 -6.73 -5.79 17.72
C PRO A 56 -7.27 -6.13 16.33
N ILE A 57 -6.39 -6.17 15.33
CA ILE A 57 -6.75 -6.51 13.95
C ILE A 57 -5.89 -7.69 13.50
N PHE A 58 -6.56 -8.72 12.99
CA PHE A 58 -5.93 -9.82 12.26
C PHE A 58 -6.81 -10.24 11.08
N CYS A 59 -6.18 -10.82 10.07
CA CYS A 59 -6.86 -11.41 8.92
C CYS A 59 -6.39 -12.86 8.75
N VAL A 60 -7.27 -13.72 8.26
CA VAL A 60 -6.92 -15.11 7.93
C VAL A 60 -7.33 -15.47 6.51
N ASN A 61 -6.58 -16.37 5.90
CA ASN A 61 -6.96 -16.98 4.64
C ASN A 61 -8.02 -18.09 4.83
N LYS A 62 -8.38 -18.76 3.74
CA LYS A 62 -9.39 -19.83 3.72
C LYS A 62 -9.02 -21.03 4.60
N GLU A 63 -7.73 -21.24 4.81
CA GLU A 63 -7.16 -22.29 5.64
C GLU A 63 -6.94 -21.83 7.09
N LEU A 64 -7.52 -20.69 7.50
CA LEU A 64 -7.36 -20.06 8.82
C LEU A 64 -5.90 -19.74 9.18
N ARG A 65 -5.04 -19.54 8.19
CA ARG A 65 -3.67 -19.05 8.41
C ARG A 65 -3.65 -17.54 8.43
N ILE A 66 -2.91 -16.97 9.37
CA ILE A 66 -2.85 -15.52 9.59
C ILE A 66 -2.13 -14.83 8.42
N GLU A 67 -2.78 -13.83 7.82
CA GLU A 67 -2.20 -12.96 6.78
C GLU A 67 -1.89 -11.56 7.30
N GLU A 68 -2.61 -11.09 8.32
CA GLU A 68 -2.36 -9.81 8.98
C GLU A 68 -2.40 -9.95 10.49
N TRP A 69 -1.52 -9.20 11.15
CA TRP A 69 -1.36 -9.15 12.61
C TRP A 69 -0.85 -7.75 12.97
N ASN A 70 -1.71 -6.92 13.55
CA ASN A 70 -1.35 -5.54 13.87
C ASN A 70 -0.63 -5.40 15.23
N GLN A 71 -0.13 -4.21 15.53
CA GLN A 71 0.64 -3.97 16.75
C GLN A 71 -0.20 -4.20 18.01
N LYS A 72 -1.50 -3.88 17.99
CA LYS A 72 -2.35 -4.06 19.18
C LYS A 72 -2.52 -5.52 19.55
N ILE A 73 -2.72 -6.42 18.58
CA ILE A 73 -2.82 -7.85 18.87
C ILE A 73 -1.48 -8.46 19.30
N GLU A 74 -0.37 -7.96 18.76
CA GLU A 74 0.98 -8.31 19.22
C GLU A 74 1.19 -7.92 20.70
N GLN A 75 0.76 -6.72 21.09
CA GLN A 75 0.80 -6.29 22.50
C GLN A 75 -0.07 -7.15 23.41
N LEU A 76 -1.26 -7.57 22.95
CA LEU A 76 -2.19 -8.36 23.77
C LEU A 76 -1.77 -9.83 23.91
N THR A 77 -1.21 -10.41 22.86
CA THR A 77 -0.85 -11.84 22.82
C THR A 77 0.60 -12.10 23.18
N GLY A 78 1.46 -11.08 23.11
CA GLY A 78 2.91 -11.22 23.22
C GLY A 78 3.57 -11.89 22.01
N VAL A 79 2.83 -12.12 20.93
CA VAL A 79 3.34 -12.76 19.71
C VAL A 79 3.60 -11.71 18.63
N SER A 80 4.83 -11.68 18.13
CA SER A 80 5.22 -10.75 17.07
C SER A 80 4.48 -11.02 15.76
N LYS A 81 4.27 -9.97 14.94
CA LYS A 81 3.73 -10.16 13.57
C LYS A 81 4.50 -11.22 12.79
N ALA A 82 5.84 -11.21 12.86
CA ALA A 82 6.68 -12.16 12.15
C ALA A 82 6.43 -13.61 12.59
N ASP A 83 6.17 -13.82 13.87
CA ASP A 83 5.85 -15.15 14.41
C ASP A 83 4.43 -15.57 14.12
N ALA A 84 3.47 -14.64 14.05
CA ALA A 84 2.07 -14.94 13.80
C ALA A 84 1.77 -15.25 12.32
N LEU A 85 2.44 -14.59 11.39
CA LEU A 85 2.18 -14.74 9.96
C LEU A 85 2.28 -16.19 9.50
N ASN A 86 1.31 -16.61 8.67
CA ASN A 86 1.16 -17.95 8.10
C ASN A 86 0.93 -19.09 9.11
N ARG A 87 0.83 -18.79 10.42
CA ARG A 87 0.45 -19.77 11.45
C ARG A 87 -1.05 -20.00 11.48
N PHE A 88 -1.46 -21.18 11.94
CA PHE A 88 -2.85 -21.57 12.03
C PHE A 88 -3.50 -20.89 13.25
N LEU A 89 -4.55 -20.11 13.03
CA LEU A 89 -5.17 -19.28 14.07
C LEU A 89 -5.60 -20.09 15.32
N PRO A 90 -6.16 -21.32 15.20
CA PRO A 90 -6.48 -22.17 16.36
C PRO A 90 -5.32 -22.46 17.33
N GLU A 91 -4.06 -22.39 16.89
CA GLU A 91 -2.90 -22.59 17.78
C GLU A 91 -2.83 -21.54 18.89
N PHE A 92 -3.30 -20.32 18.59
CA PHE A 92 -3.33 -19.19 19.52
C PHE A 92 -4.46 -19.29 20.57
N TYR A 93 -5.38 -20.25 20.43
CA TYR A 93 -6.46 -20.47 21.39
C TYR A 93 -6.12 -21.47 22.49
N SER A 94 -4.87 -21.94 22.58
CA SER A 94 -4.50 -22.99 23.53
C SER A 94 -3.83 -22.45 24.81
N LYS A 95 -4.56 -22.64 25.93
CA LYS A 95 -4.23 -22.48 27.36
C LYS A 95 -4.49 -21.11 28.04
N GLN A 96 -5.62 -21.12 28.78
CA GLN A 96 -5.94 -20.31 29.97
C GLN A 96 -6.12 -18.79 29.81
N SER A 97 -7.37 -18.39 29.54
CA SER A 97 -7.96 -17.27 30.31
C SER A 97 -9.47 -17.40 30.29
N THR A 98 -10.01 -17.84 31.42
CA THR A 98 -11.46 -17.84 31.69
C THR A 98 -11.96 -16.41 31.96
N ASN A 99 -11.20 -15.34 31.67
CA ASN A 99 -11.58 -13.96 31.97
C ASN A 99 -10.97 -12.89 31.02
N TRP A 100 -10.47 -13.25 29.83
CA TRP A 100 -9.74 -12.31 28.95
C TRP A 100 -10.57 -11.09 28.53
N TRP A 101 -11.90 -11.22 28.48
CA TRP A 101 -12.81 -10.10 28.18
C TRP A 101 -12.84 -9.03 29.28
N ASN A 102 -12.58 -9.40 30.54
CA ASN A 102 -12.54 -8.45 31.66
C ASN A 102 -11.30 -7.55 31.60
N ASP A 103 -10.17 -8.08 31.12
CA ASP A 103 -8.93 -7.31 30.96
C ASP A 103 -8.95 -6.50 29.65
N ALA A 104 -9.52 -7.05 28.58
CA ALA A 104 -9.74 -6.33 27.33
C ALA A 104 -10.66 -5.11 27.52
N GLY A 105 -11.70 -5.22 28.37
CA GLY A 105 -12.58 -4.10 28.71
C GLY A 105 -11.90 -2.97 29.47
N ARG A 106 -10.96 -3.27 30.38
CA ARG A 106 -10.19 -2.24 31.10
C ARG A 106 -9.20 -1.51 30.20
N LEU A 107 -8.51 -2.24 29.32
CA LEU A 107 -7.52 -1.67 28.40
C LEU A 107 -8.14 -0.76 27.32
N LEU A 108 -9.45 -0.85 27.10
CA LEU A 108 -10.20 0.03 26.18
C LEU A 108 -10.83 1.23 26.89
N GLN A 109 -10.89 1.25 28.23
CA GLN A 109 -11.43 2.36 29.02
C GLN A 109 -10.37 3.39 29.44
N ASP A 110 -9.09 3.00 29.44
CA ASP A 110 -7.95 3.86 29.79
C ASP A 110 -7.33 4.61 28.59
N THR A 111 -8.02 4.66 27.44
CA THR A 111 -7.60 5.43 26.24
C THR A 111 -8.68 6.40 25.81
#